data_AF-A0A8X6RX58-F1
#
_entry.id   AF-A0A8X6RX58-F1
#
_cell.length_a   1.000
_cell.length_b   1.000
_cell.length_c   1.000
_cell.angle_alpha   90.00
_cell.angle_beta   90.00
_cell.angle_gamma   90.00
#
_symmetry.space_group_name_H-M   'P 1'
#
loop_
_entity.id
_entity.type
_entity.pdbx_description
1 polymer ?
#
loop_
_entity_poly.entity_id
_entity_poly.type
_entity_poly.pdbx_seq_one_letter_code
_entity_poly.pdbx_strand_id
1 'polypeptide(L)'
;MKPAKLKRHQETKHKELQNKHADFFQRRAENLKIQSANLKKFTRIPQKASRASLEVSYLIRKPMKPHTIGESLILPAATKMT
;
A
#
# COMPACT_ATOMS: atom_id res chain seq x y z
N MET A 1 8.18 -14.77 -17.70
CA MET A 1 7.28 -15.40 -18.69
C MET A 1 8.11 -16.02 -19.81
N LYS A 2 7.67 -17.12 -20.44
CA LYS A 2 8.32 -17.64 -21.65
C LYS A 2 8.16 -16.63 -22.82
N PRO A 3 9.12 -16.46 -23.75
CA PRO A 3 9.08 -15.45 -24.81
C PRO A 3 7.80 -15.50 -25.67
N ALA A 4 7.37 -16.70 -26.09
CA ALA A 4 6.15 -16.88 -26.86
C ALA A 4 4.88 -16.38 -26.12
N LYS A 5 4.83 -16.57 -24.80
CA LYS A 5 3.72 -16.09 -23.96
C LYS A 5 3.76 -14.57 -23.80
N LEU A 6 4.94 -13.98 -23.70
CA LEU A 6 5.12 -12.53 -23.58
C LEU A 6 4.69 -11.82 -24.87
N LYS A 7 5.12 -12.33 -26.04
CA LYS A 7 4.72 -11.82 -27.35
C LYS A 7 3.20 -11.83 -27.51
N ARG A 8 2.55 -12.99 -27.29
CA ARG A 8 1.09 -13.12 -27.35
C ARG A 8 0.38 -12.18 -26.37
N HIS A 9 0.92 -12.01 -25.17
CA HIS A 9 0.33 -11.10 -24.18
C HIS A 9 0.35 -9.64 -24.65
N GLN A 10 1.48 -9.17 -25.20
CA GLN A 10 1.55 -7.84 -25.78
C GLN A 10 0.56 -7.67 -26.93
N GLU A 11 0.51 -8.63 -27.86
CA GLU A 11 -0.38 -8.60 -29.03
C GLU A 11 -1.88 -8.63 -28.67
N THR A 12 -2.25 -9.29 -27.58
CA THR A 12 -3.67 -9.48 -27.21
C THR A 12 -4.16 -8.49 -26.16
N LYS A 13 -3.29 -8.03 -25.26
CA LYS A 13 -3.66 -7.18 -24.10
C LYS A 13 -3.11 -5.77 -24.18
N HIS A 14 -2.04 -5.55 -24.93
CA HIS A 14 -1.31 -4.28 -24.99
C HIS A 14 -0.88 -3.97 -26.42
N LYS A 15 -1.84 -3.93 -27.35
CA LYS A 15 -1.59 -3.70 -28.78
C LYS A 15 -0.81 -2.40 -29.01
N GLU A 16 -1.07 -1.38 -28.19
CA GLU A 16 -0.39 -0.09 -28.19
C GLU A 16 1.10 -0.15 -27.78
N LEU A 17 1.49 -1.21 -27.08
CA LEU A 17 2.88 -1.45 -26.65
C LEU A 17 3.63 -2.42 -27.57
N GLN A 18 2.93 -3.01 -28.54
CA GLN A 18 3.53 -3.89 -29.54
C GLN A 18 4.59 -3.12 -30.34
N ASN A 19 5.74 -3.76 -30.57
CA ASN A 19 6.87 -3.20 -31.33
C ASN A 19 7.56 -1.98 -30.73
N LYS A 20 7.28 -1.60 -29.47
CA LYS A 20 8.07 -0.55 -28.80
C LYS A 20 9.50 -1.04 -28.52
N HIS A 21 10.47 -0.12 -28.64
CA HIS A 21 11.88 -0.42 -28.37
C HIS A 21 12.12 -0.77 -26.90
N ALA A 22 13.19 -1.53 -26.62
CA ALA A 22 13.55 -1.95 -25.26
C ALA A 22 13.68 -0.75 -24.29
N ASP A 23 14.22 0.38 -24.76
CA ASP A 23 14.42 1.59 -23.96
C ASP A 23 13.12 2.19 -23.42
N PHE A 24 11.98 1.96 -24.08
CA PHE A 24 10.68 2.37 -23.56
C PHE A 24 10.35 1.61 -22.27
N PHE A 25 10.57 0.30 -22.28
CA PHE A 25 10.28 -0.57 -21.14
C PHE A 25 11.27 -0.32 -19.99
N GLN A 26 12.54 -0.06 -20.31
CA GLN A 26 13.54 0.28 -19.30
C GLN A 26 13.19 1.60 -18.59
N ARG A 27 12.90 2.67 -19.35
CA ARG A 27 12.45 3.95 -18.78
C ARG A 27 11.17 3.80 -17.97
N ARG A 28 10.20 3.02 -18.46
CA ARG A 28 8.94 2.77 -17.73
C ARG A 28 9.20 2.02 -16.42
N ALA A 29 10.11 1.06 -16.40
CA ALA A 29 10.49 0.33 -15.19
C ALA A 29 11.15 1.25 -14.15
N GLU A 30 12.03 2.16 -14.57
CA GLU A 30 12.64 3.16 -13.68
C GLU A 30 11.60 4.10 -13.09
N ASN A 31 10.68 4.61 -13.91
CA ASN A 31 9.58 5.45 -13.44
C ASN A 31 8.71 4.73 -12.41
N LEU A 32 8.36 3.45 -12.66
CA LEU A 32 7.60 2.64 -11.71
C LEU A 32 8.36 2.43 -10.38
N LYS A 33 9.68 2.25 -10.42
CA LYS A 33 10.49 2.17 -9.18
C LYS A 33 10.38 3.46 -8.39
N ILE A 34 10.54 4.62 -9.03
CA ILE A 34 10.43 5.94 -8.37
C ILE A 34 9.03 6.13 -7.78
N GLN A 35 7.98 5.84 -8.56
CA GLN A 35 6.59 5.92 -8.09
C GLN A 35 6.33 5.01 -6.89
N SER A 36 6.82 3.76 -6.93
CA SER A 36 6.67 2.82 -5.82
C SER A 36 7.39 3.29 -4.55
N ALA A 37 8.57 3.89 -4.69
CA ALA A 37 9.31 4.44 -3.56
C ALA A 37 8.57 5.64 -2.94
N ASN A 38 7.99 6.50 -3.77
CA ASN A 38 7.17 7.61 -3.31
C ASN A 38 5.89 7.12 -2.61
N LEU A 39 5.18 6.16 -3.19
CA LEU A 39 3.99 5.57 -2.57
C LEU A 39 4.30 5.00 -1.18
N LYS A 40 5.42 4.27 -1.04
CA LYS A 40 5.86 3.73 0.25
C LYS A 40 6.07 4.81 1.31
N LYS A 41 6.46 6.03 0.94
CA LYS A 41 6.59 7.14 1.92
C LYS A 41 5.22 7.53 2.47
N PHE A 42 4.18 7.56 1.63
CA PHE A 42 2.83 7.91 2.04
C PHE A 42 2.07 6.78 2.74
N THR A 43 2.33 5.53 2.35
CA THR A 43 1.63 4.35 2.92
C THR A 43 2.34 3.74 4.12
N ARG A 44 3.52 4.25 4.50
CA ARG A 44 4.23 3.78 5.69
C ARG A 44 3.49 4.28 6.93
N ILE A 45 2.64 3.40 7.49
CA ILE A 45 2.02 3.63 8.79
C ILE A 45 3.12 3.64 9.86
N PRO A 46 3.23 4.71 10.69
CA PRO A 46 4.15 4.72 11.82
C PRO A 46 3.87 3.54 12.76
N GLN A 47 4.89 2.82 13.22
CA GLN A 47 4.71 1.70 14.16
C GLN A 47 3.93 2.12 15.42
N LYS A 48 4.14 3.36 15.88
CA LYS A 48 3.38 3.97 16.98
C LYS A 48 1.88 4.05 16.69
N ALA A 49 1.50 4.47 15.47
CA ALA A 49 0.11 4.54 15.04
C ALA A 49 -0.53 3.14 14.95
N SER A 50 0.20 2.14 14.43
CA SER A 50 -0.28 0.75 14.43
C SER A 50 -0.52 0.21 15.85
N ARG A 51 0.39 0.48 16.79
CA ARG A 51 0.26 0.06 18.19
C ARG A 51 -0.91 0.77 18.89
N ALA A 52 -1.07 2.07 18.68
CA ALA A 52 -2.20 2.82 19.21
C ALA A 52 -3.55 2.25 18.71
N SER A 53 -3.65 1.95 17.41
CA SER A 53 -4.86 1.36 16.81
C SER A 53 -5.19 -0.02 17.40
N LEU A 54 -4.17 -0.86 17.63
CA LEU A 54 -4.34 -2.15 18.29
C LEU A 54 -4.83 -1.99 19.74
N GLU A 55 -4.26 -1.05 20.50
CA GLU A 55 -4.65 -0.76 21.87
C GLU A 55 -6.10 -0.26 21.96
N VAL A 56 -6.51 0.64 21.06
CA VAL A 56 -7.92 1.09 20.98
C VAL A 56 -8.84 -0.10 20.71
N SER A 57 -8.48 -0.97 19.77
CA SER A 57 -9.27 -2.17 19.44
C SER A 57 -9.40 -3.11 20.64
N TYR A 58 -8.30 -3.27 21.40
CA TYR A 58 -8.29 -4.05 22.63
C TYR A 58 -9.19 -3.44 23.71
N LEU A 59 -9.13 -2.13 23.92
CA LEU A 59 -9.93 -1.39 24.90
C LEU A 59 -11.42 -1.31 24.56
N ILE A 60 -11.80 -1.37 23.28
CA ILE A 60 -13.20 -1.49 22.86
C ILE A 60 -13.72 -2.90 23.17
N ARG A 61 -12.92 -3.93 22.82
CA ARG A 61 -13.29 -5.34 22.97
C ARG A 61 -13.43 -5.77 24.43
N LYS A 62 -12.49 -5.37 25.29
CA LYS A 62 -12.40 -5.83 26.70
C LYS A 62 -13.69 -5.56 27.53
N PRO A 63 -14.31 -4.38 27.46
CA PRO A 63 -15.59 -4.10 28.13
C PRO A 63 -16.84 -4.38 27.26
N MET A 64 -16.71 -5.00 26.08
CA MET A 64 -17.80 -5.19 25.09
C MET A 64 -18.54 -3.88 24.76
N LYS A 65 -17.81 -2.77 24.70
CA LYS A 65 -18.42 -1.45 24.44
C LYS A 65 -18.79 -1.30 22.97
N PRO A 66 -19.79 -0.46 22.64
CA PRO A 66 -20.08 -0.10 21.26
C PRO A 66 -18.83 0.46 20.56
N HIS A 67 -18.64 0.09 19.30
CA HIS A 67 -17.54 0.55 18.46
C HIS A 67 -17.45 2.09 18.36
N THR A 68 -18.55 2.79 18.62
CA THR A 68 -18.68 4.24 18.70
C THR A 68 -17.77 4.89 19.74
N ILE A 69 -17.38 4.18 20.81
CA ILE A 69 -16.46 4.70 21.84
C ILE A 69 -15.00 4.80 21.32
N GLY A 70 -14.70 4.20 20.18
CA GLY A 70 -13.36 4.23 19.59
C GLY A 70 -12.79 5.64 19.44
N GLU A 71 -13.58 6.61 18.99
CA GLU A 71 -13.13 8.01 18.81
C GLU A 71 -12.63 8.64 20.11
N SER A 72 -13.31 8.40 21.23
CA SER A 72 -12.91 8.89 22.55
C SER A 72 -11.65 8.21 23.09
N LEU A 73 -11.32 7.01 22.59
CA LEU A 73 -10.16 6.22 23.03
C LEU A 73 -8.91 6.44 22.16
N ILE A 74 -9.06 6.96 20.93
CA ILE A 74 -7.94 7.22 20.01
C ILE A 74 -6.94 8.21 20.62
N LEU A 75 -7.43 9.35 21.13
CA LEU A 75 -6.58 10.39 21.73
C LEU A 75 -5.77 9.85 22.93
N PRO A 76 -6.39 9.23 23.95
CA PRO A 76 -5.66 8.61 25.06
C PRO A 76 -4.64 7.54 24.63
N ALA A 77 -4.98 6.69 23.67
CA ALA A 77 -4.08 5.64 23.19
C ALA A 77 -2.89 6.20 22.40
N ALA A 78 -3.10 7.26 21.62
CA ALA A 78 -2.04 7.95 20.90
C ALA A 78 -1.05 8.63 21.85
N THR A 79 -1.55 9.33 22.88
CA THR A 79 -0.72 10.02 23.89
C THR A 79 0.14 9.06 24.72
N LYS A 80 -0.30 7.80 24.93
CA LYS A 80 0.52 6.77 25.59
C LYS A 80 1.69 6.26 24.74
N MET A 81 1.63 6.45 23.42
CA MET A 81 2.61 5.91 22.47
C MET A 81 3.65 6.97 22.01
N THR A 82 3.52 8.21 22.48
CA THR A 82 4.47 9.32 22.25
C THR A 82 5.80 9.04 22.93
#